data_AF-A0A6A4HUG5-F1
#
_entry.id   AF-A0A6A4HUG5-F1
#
_cell.length_a   1.000
_cell.length_b   1.000
_cell.length_c   1.000
_cell.angle_alpha   90.00
_cell.angle_beta   90.00
_cell.angle_gamma   90.00
#
_symmetry.space_group_name_H-M   'P 1'
#
loop_
_entity.id
_entity.type
_entity.pdbx_description
1 polymer ?
#
loop_
_entity_poly.entity_id
_entity_poly.type
_entity_poly.pdbx_seq_one_letter_code
_entity_poly.pdbx_strand_id
1 'polypeptide(L)'
;MTSSVVPRHLSDKVFRRYHDIQSFLHSELGFPEPMSIEQWESIVKTYSGLPENFEAWVWSALKIPEQIALSPIPSYEPPTPDTSGDFFCNYYGCPKAYKNKQGWENHFNGEHLGFRVHCPDCDAVFKNPGSLPRHRRENCPMRKEAR
;
A
#
# COMPACT_ATOMS: atom_id res chain seq x y z
N MET A 1 -20.48 -28.12 -10.93
CA MET A 1 -20.53 -26.66 -10.68
C MET A 1 -19.77 -26.38 -9.40
N THR A 2 -18.44 -26.23 -9.47
CA THR A 2 -17.61 -25.93 -8.30
C THR A 2 -17.56 -24.41 -8.17
N SER A 3 -18.49 -23.84 -7.41
CA SER A 3 -18.41 -22.43 -7.02
C SER A 3 -17.08 -22.21 -6.31
N SER A 4 -16.22 -21.37 -6.87
CA SER A 4 -15.00 -20.92 -6.21
C SER A 4 -15.39 -20.34 -4.86
N VAL A 5 -14.89 -20.93 -3.77
CA VAL A 5 -15.23 -20.53 -2.39
C VAL A 5 -14.66 -19.14 -2.09
N VAL A 6 -13.64 -18.70 -2.83
CA VAL A 6 -12.97 -17.41 -2.66
C VAL A 6 -13.64 -16.31 -3.51
N PRO A 7 -14.09 -15.20 -2.90
CA PRO A 7 -14.58 -14.05 -3.64
C PRO A 7 -13.51 -13.47 -4.56
N ARG A 8 -13.86 -13.13 -5.82
CA ARG A 8 -12.92 -12.56 -6.80
C ARG A 8 -12.15 -11.35 -6.28
N HIS A 9 -12.86 -10.42 -5.62
CA HIS A 9 -12.23 -9.22 -5.04
C HIS A 9 -11.16 -9.54 -4.00
N LEU A 10 -11.30 -10.64 -3.26
CA LEU A 10 -10.32 -11.09 -2.28
C LEU A 10 -9.10 -11.67 -2.97
N SER A 11 -9.30 -12.52 -3.98
CA SER A 11 -8.22 -13.03 -4.85
C SER A 11 -7.42 -11.89 -5.49
N ASP A 12 -8.10 -10.90 -6.08
CA ASP A 12 -7.46 -9.76 -6.75
C ASP A 12 -6.63 -8.92 -5.78
N LYS A 13 -7.13 -8.71 -4.55
CA LYS A 13 -6.42 -7.97 -3.51
C LYS A 13 -5.11 -8.66 -3.13
N VAL A 14 -5.15 -9.98 -2.91
CA VAL A 14 -3.94 -10.76 -2.53
C VAL A 14 -2.98 -10.88 -3.73
N PHE A 15 -3.50 -11.01 -4.96
CA PHE A 15 -2.68 -11.04 -6.18
C PHE A 15 -1.87 -9.76 -6.38
N ARG A 16 -2.50 -8.58 -6.23
CA ARG A 16 -1.80 -7.30 -6.33
C ARG A 16 -0.64 -7.22 -5.34
N ARG A 17 -0.89 -7.61 -4.10
CA ARG A 17 0.13 -7.62 -3.04
C ARG A 17 1.29 -8.57 -3.37
N TYR A 18 0.98 -9.76 -3.88
CA TYR A 18 1.99 -10.72 -4.35
C TYR A 18 2.84 -10.12 -5.48
N HIS A 19 2.18 -9.53 -6.48
CA HIS A 19 2.82 -8.99 -7.66
C HIS A 19 3.75 -7.81 -7.29
N ASP A 20 3.32 -6.90 -6.42
CA ASP A 20 4.14 -5.79 -5.93
C ASP A 20 5.41 -6.28 -5.23
N ILE A 21 5.30 -7.31 -4.37
CA ILE A 21 6.43 -7.92 -3.66
C ILE A 21 7.40 -8.58 -4.66
N GLN A 22 6.89 -9.38 -5.59
CA GLN A 22 7.75 -10.11 -6.52
C GLN A 22 8.38 -9.20 -7.58
N SER A 23 7.69 -8.16 -8.05
CA SER A 23 8.29 -7.14 -8.92
C SER A 23 9.46 -6.43 -8.23
N PHE A 24 9.33 -6.12 -6.94
CA PHE A 24 10.43 -5.57 -6.15
C PHE A 24 11.60 -6.56 -6.05
N LEU A 25 11.34 -7.84 -5.71
CA LEU A 25 12.38 -8.85 -5.60
C LEU A 25 13.07 -9.15 -6.95
N HIS A 26 12.34 -9.13 -8.05
CA HIS A 26 12.88 -9.31 -9.40
C HIS A 26 13.83 -8.16 -9.77
N SER A 27 13.39 -6.91 -9.56
CA SER A 27 14.16 -5.70 -9.89
C SER A 27 15.41 -5.54 -9.02
N GLU A 28 15.30 -5.75 -7.72
CA GLU A 28 16.37 -5.42 -6.77
C GLU A 28 17.29 -6.58 -6.45
N LEU A 29 16.79 -7.81 -6.51
CA LEU A 29 17.53 -9.01 -6.07
C LEU A 29 17.67 -10.07 -7.16
N GLY A 30 17.21 -9.79 -8.39
CA GLY A 30 17.31 -10.73 -9.52
C GLY A 30 16.50 -12.01 -9.34
N PHE A 31 15.43 -11.97 -8.54
CA PHE A 31 14.51 -13.10 -8.39
C PHE A 31 13.76 -13.40 -9.70
N PRO A 32 13.14 -14.58 -9.84
CA PRO A 32 12.32 -14.90 -11.00
C PRO A 32 11.20 -13.88 -11.25
N GLU A 33 10.79 -13.74 -12.51
CA GLU A 33 9.70 -12.86 -12.92
C GLU A 33 8.40 -13.18 -12.14
N PRO A 34 7.62 -12.16 -11.73
CA PRO A 34 6.34 -12.37 -11.07
C PRO A 34 5.42 -13.27 -11.92
N MET A 35 4.68 -14.15 -11.25
CA MET A 35 3.72 -15.03 -11.91
C MET A 35 2.58 -14.23 -12.56
N SER A 36 2.10 -14.73 -13.71
CA SER A 36 0.96 -14.15 -14.42
C SER A 36 -0.36 -14.40 -13.69
N ILE A 37 -1.40 -13.65 -14.06
CA ILE A 37 -2.73 -13.80 -13.47
C ILE A 37 -3.35 -15.18 -13.73
N GLU A 38 -3.02 -15.82 -14.86
CA GLU A 38 -3.49 -17.17 -15.19
C GLU A 38 -2.83 -18.23 -14.29
N GLN A 39 -1.53 -18.07 -14.01
CA GLN A 39 -0.80 -18.92 -13.07
C GLN A 39 -1.33 -18.75 -11.65
N TRP A 40 -1.62 -17.51 -11.25
CA TRP A 40 -2.28 -17.18 -9.99
C TRP A 40 -3.64 -17.86 -9.85
N GLU A 41 -4.52 -17.71 -10.85
CA GLU A 41 -5.85 -18.34 -10.83
C GLU A 41 -5.78 -19.87 -10.74
N SER A 42 -4.74 -20.48 -11.34
CA SER A 42 -4.49 -21.91 -11.22
C SER A 42 -4.22 -22.31 -9.77
N ILE A 43 -3.43 -21.52 -9.03
CA ILE A 43 -3.16 -21.74 -7.61
C ILE A 43 -4.43 -21.54 -6.80
N VAL A 44 -5.16 -20.43 -6.99
CA VAL A 44 -6.40 -20.15 -6.25
C VAL A 44 -7.44 -21.26 -6.40
N LYS A 45 -7.54 -21.91 -7.56
CA LYS A 45 -8.44 -23.05 -7.78
C LYS A 45 -8.11 -24.29 -6.95
N THR A 46 -6.87 -24.43 -6.47
CA THR A 46 -6.48 -25.52 -5.57
C THR A 46 -6.93 -25.30 -4.13
N TYR A 47 -7.36 -24.07 -3.80
CA TYR A 47 -7.85 -23.74 -2.47
C TYR A 47 -9.28 -24.22 -2.23
N SER A 48 -9.48 -24.97 -1.15
CA SER A 48 -10.79 -25.51 -0.75
C SER A 48 -11.23 -25.07 0.66
N GLY A 49 -10.52 -24.13 1.28
CA GLY A 49 -10.81 -23.64 2.63
C GLY A 49 -11.76 -22.43 2.68
N LEU A 50 -11.94 -21.88 3.88
CA LEU A 50 -12.76 -20.69 4.12
C LEU A 50 -12.08 -19.41 3.60
N PRO A 51 -12.82 -18.42 3.07
CA PRO A 51 -12.25 -17.17 2.57
C PRO A 51 -11.31 -16.45 3.55
N GLU A 52 -11.59 -16.53 4.85
CA GLU A 52 -10.81 -15.91 5.93
C GLU A 52 -9.39 -16.47 6.04
N ASN A 53 -9.18 -17.73 5.64
CA ASN A 53 -7.88 -18.42 5.70
C ASN A 53 -7.14 -18.38 4.36
N PHE A 54 -7.72 -17.75 3.33
CA PHE A 54 -7.21 -17.78 1.97
C PHE A 54 -5.85 -17.08 1.87
N GLU A 55 -5.71 -15.88 2.43
CA GLU A 55 -4.47 -15.10 2.34
C GLU A 55 -3.29 -15.82 3.01
N ALA A 56 -3.48 -16.33 4.23
CA ALA A 56 -2.46 -17.10 4.94
C ALA A 56 -2.06 -18.38 4.17
N TRP A 57 -3.05 -19.09 3.61
CA TRP A 57 -2.80 -20.25 2.79
C TRP A 57 -2.00 -19.91 1.53
N VAL A 58 -2.31 -18.81 0.83
CA VAL A 58 -1.57 -18.39 -0.37
C VAL A 58 -0.09 -18.18 -0.04
N TRP A 59 0.22 -17.46 1.04
CA TRP A 59 1.61 -17.20 1.42
C TRP A 59 2.36 -18.49 1.76
N SER A 60 1.70 -19.40 2.47
CA SER A 60 2.24 -20.73 2.75
C SER A 60 2.43 -21.57 1.48
N ALA A 61 1.48 -21.54 0.53
CA ALA A 61 1.51 -22.32 -0.70
C ALA A 61 2.61 -21.84 -1.65
N LEU A 62 2.84 -20.52 -1.70
CA LEU A 62 3.91 -19.89 -2.47
C LEU A 62 5.28 -19.98 -1.78
N LYS A 63 5.36 -20.57 -0.58
CA LYS A 63 6.56 -20.61 0.26
C LYS A 63 7.17 -19.22 0.47
N ILE A 64 6.34 -18.18 0.41
CA ILE A 64 6.75 -16.83 0.74
C ILE A 64 6.76 -16.78 2.27
N PRO A 65 7.90 -16.48 2.91
CA PRO A 65 7.98 -16.45 4.36
C PRO A 65 6.87 -15.58 4.92
N GLU A 66 6.14 -16.08 5.92
CA GLU A 66 5.13 -15.32 6.67
C GLU A 66 5.69 -13.96 7.12
N GLN A 67 7.00 -13.83 7.32
CA GLN A 67 7.69 -12.58 7.65
C GLN A 67 7.59 -11.48 6.58
N ILE A 68 7.43 -11.83 5.30
CA ILE A 68 7.24 -10.86 4.20
C ILE A 68 5.74 -10.52 4.04
N ALA A 69 4.86 -11.47 4.34
CA ALA A 69 3.42 -11.36 4.17
C ALA A 69 2.66 -10.80 5.40
N LEU A 70 3.13 -11.13 6.61
CA LEU A 70 2.68 -10.66 7.93
C LEU A 70 3.57 -9.57 8.49
N SER A 71 4.61 -9.14 7.77
CA SER A 71 5.13 -7.81 8.07
C SER A 71 3.91 -6.90 7.97
N PRO A 72 3.48 -6.21 9.05
CA PRO A 72 2.68 -5.02 8.83
C PRO A 72 3.50 -4.25 7.78
N ILE A 73 2.85 -3.58 6.82
CA ILE A 73 3.51 -2.43 6.18
C ILE A 73 4.23 -1.76 7.33
N PRO A 74 5.59 -1.79 7.40
CA PRO A 74 6.29 -1.57 8.65
C PRO A 74 5.66 -0.31 9.18
N SER A 75 5.06 -0.36 10.38
CA SER A 75 4.44 0.83 10.94
C SER A 75 5.60 1.79 11.00
N TYR A 76 5.69 2.67 9.99
CA TYR A 76 7.02 3.11 9.57
C TYR A 76 7.32 4.22 10.52
N GLU A 77 7.98 3.83 11.59
CA GLU A 77 8.21 4.73 12.69
C GLU A 77 9.06 5.87 12.15
N PRO A 78 8.64 7.11 12.40
CA PRO A 78 9.33 8.27 11.93
C PRO A 78 10.79 8.18 12.37
N PRO A 79 11.76 8.34 11.44
CA PRO A 79 13.15 8.18 11.73
C PRO A 79 13.57 9.21 12.77
N THR A 80 14.54 8.84 13.60
CA THR A 80 15.20 9.80 14.46
C THR A 80 15.89 10.85 13.59
N PRO A 81 15.82 12.15 13.95
CA PRO A 81 16.59 13.16 13.25
C PRO A 81 18.07 12.84 13.34
N ASP A 82 18.82 13.18 12.29
CA ASP A 82 20.27 12.98 12.25
C ASP A 82 21.02 13.93 13.20
N THR A 83 22.35 13.90 13.16
CA THR A 83 23.22 14.84 13.88
C THR A 83 22.99 16.31 13.54
N SER A 84 22.35 16.60 12.40
CA SER A 84 22.02 17.94 11.92
C SER A 84 20.58 18.37 12.28
N GLY A 85 19.78 17.47 12.87
CA GLY A 85 18.36 17.70 13.18
C GLY A 85 17.39 17.40 12.03
N ASP A 86 17.86 16.81 10.94
CA ASP A 86 17.09 16.55 9.72
C ASP A 86 16.55 15.10 9.70
N PHE A 87 15.32 14.96 9.18
CA PHE A 87 14.61 13.70 9.01
C PHE A 87 14.79 13.19 7.58
N PHE A 88 15.65 12.19 7.40
CA PHE A 88 15.91 11.58 6.10
C PHE A 88 14.84 10.56 5.74
N CYS A 89 14.46 10.51 4.47
CA CYS A 89 13.67 9.41 3.95
C CYS A 89 14.53 8.16 3.92
N ASN A 90 14.13 7.18 4.71
CA ASN A 90 14.72 5.85 4.84
C ASN A 90 14.16 4.87 3.80
N TYR A 91 13.34 5.35 2.86
CA TYR A 91 12.95 4.57 1.69
C TYR A 91 14.15 4.37 0.75
N TYR A 92 14.36 3.14 0.32
CA TYR A 92 15.51 2.79 -0.53
C TYR A 92 15.56 3.63 -1.80
N GLY A 93 16.72 4.24 -2.07
CA GLY A 93 16.93 5.11 -3.22
C GLY A 93 16.28 6.51 -3.12
N CYS A 94 15.68 6.89 -1.99
CA CYS A 94 15.11 8.22 -1.81
C CYS A 94 16.09 9.18 -1.11
N PRO A 95 16.58 10.24 -1.79
CA PRO A 95 17.55 11.17 -1.21
C PRO A 95 16.90 12.33 -0.42
N LYS A 96 15.60 12.27 -0.13
CA LYS A 96 14.86 13.40 0.46
C LYS A 96 15.13 13.53 1.96
N ALA A 97 15.27 14.77 2.42
CA ALA A 97 15.42 15.12 3.83
C ALA A 97 14.49 16.28 4.19
N TYR A 98 14.03 16.31 5.44
CA TYR A 98 13.06 17.27 5.93
C TYR A 98 13.49 17.85 7.27
N LYS A 99 13.24 19.14 7.49
CA LYS A 99 13.57 19.82 8.76
C LYS A 99 12.65 19.42 9.93
N ASN A 100 11.58 18.68 9.65
CA ASN A 100 10.64 18.23 10.67
C ASN A 100 9.98 16.91 10.30
N LYS A 101 9.54 16.20 11.34
CA LYS A 101 8.82 14.93 11.28
C LYS A 101 7.61 14.97 10.36
N GLN A 102 6.79 16.04 10.45
CA GLN A 102 5.55 16.16 9.69
C GLN A 102 5.79 16.23 8.16
N GLY A 103 6.86 16.90 7.74
CA GLY A 103 7.26 17.00 6.33
C GLY A 103 7.71 15.66 5.79
N TRP A 104 8.50 14.92 6.58
CA TRP A 104 8.89 13.55 6.27
C TRP A 104 7.67 12.62 6.18
N GLU A 105 6.75 12.67 7.15
CA GLU A 105 5.53 11.82 7.15
C GLU A 105 4.66 12.09 5.92
N ASN A 106 4.45 13.36 5.56
CA ASN A 106 3.68 13.72 4.38
C ASN A 106 4.31 13.22 3.09
N HIS A 107 5.63 13.31 2.98
CA HIS A 107 6.38 12.77 1.84
C HIS A 107 6.27 11.26 1.77
N PHE A 108 6.56 10.56 2.87
CA PHE A 108 6.54 9.11 2.92
C PHE A 108 5.15 8.56 2.59
N ASN A 109 4.12 9.11 3.23
CA ASN A 109 2.74 8.72 2.98
C ASN A 109 2.32 8.99 1.53
N GLY A 110 2.66 10.15 0.97
CA GLY A 110 2.22 10.55 -0.36
C GLY A 110 2.97 9.85 -1.50
N GLU A 111 4.29 9.73 -1.40
CA GLU A 111 5.18 9.31 -2.49
C GLU A 111 5.57 7.83 -2.40
N HIS A 112 5.57 7.23 -1.21
CA HIS A 112 5.96 5.82 -1.02
C HIS A 112 4.78 4.91 -0.66
N LEU A 113 3.87 5.35 0.21
CA LEU A 113 2.66 4.59 0.55
C LEU A 113 1.47 4.87 -0.39
N GLY A 114 1.56 5.89 -1.24
CA GLY A 114 0.47 6.27 -2.14
C GLY A 114 -0.80 6.77 -1.42
N PHE A 115 -0.70 7.16 -0.15
CA PHE A 115 -1.82 7.63 0.65
C PHE A 115 -2.47 8.86 0.01
N ARG A 116 -3.79 8.82 -0.14
CA ARG A 116 -4.61 9.91 -0.69
C ARG A 116 -5.81 10.12 0.21
N VAL A 117 -6.19 11.38 0.38
CA VAL A 117 -7.35 11.79 1.17
C VAL A 117 -8.36 12.45 0.24
N HIS A 118 -9.56 11.92 0.21
CA HIS A 118 -10.67 12.45 -0.58
C HIS A 118 -11.46 13.46 0.24
N CYS A 119 -11.94 14.50 -0.44
CA CYS A 119 -12.96 15.36 0.14
C CYS A 119 -14.28 14.58 0.25
N PRO A 120 -14.99 14.62 1.40
CA PRO A 120 -16.28 13.95 1.52
C PRO A 120 -17.40 14.70 0.77
N ASP A 121 -17.18 15.98 0.46
CA ASP A 121 -18.19 16.85 -0.13
C ASP A 121 -17.98 17.03 -1.65
N CYS A 122 -16.82 16.70 -2.22
CA CYS A 122 -16.53 16.85 -3.65
C CYS A 122 -15.44 15.87 -4.13
N ASP A 123 -15.16 15.81 -5.44
CA ASP A 123 -14.19 14.87 -6.03
C ASP A 123 -12.71 15.26 -5.86
N ALA A 124 -12.40 16.22 -5.00
CA ALA A 124 -11.03 16.66 -4.79
C ALA A 124 -10.21 15.61 -4.00
N VAL A 125 -9.00 15.32 -4.51
CA VAL A 125 -8.06 14.36 -3.93
C VAL A 125 -6.78 15.06 -3.48
N PHE A 126 -6.34 14.78 -2.26
CA PHE A 126 -5.15 15.38 -1.66
C PHE A 126 -4.11 14.33 -1.33
N LYS A 127 -2.84 14.68 -1.49
CA LYS A 127 -1.70 13.84 -1.09
C LYS A 127 -1.43 13.86 0.42
N ASN A 128 -2.02 14.80 1.15
CA ASN A 128 -1.77 15.01 2.57
C ASN A 128 -3.06 15.37 3.33
N PRO A 129 -3.27 14.79 4.53
CA PRO A 129 -4.48 15.03 5.32
C PRO A 129 -4.61 16.49 5.79
N GLY A 130 -3.49 17.18 6.01
CA GLY A 130 -3.49 18.58 6.44
C GLY A 130 -4.09 19.57 5.43
N SER A 131 -4.15 19.22 4.14
CA SER A 131 -4.75 20.10 3.12
C SER A 131 -6.27 20.05 3.10
N LEU A 132 -6.87 18.94 3.56
CA LEU A 132 -8.32 18.72 3.47
C LEU A 132 -9.14 19.75 4.29
N PRO A 133 -8.80 20.08 5.56
CA PRO A 133 -9.56 21.06 6.33
C PRO A 133 -9.60 22.44 5.68
N ARG A 134 -8.46 22.92 5.15
CA ARG A 134 -8.38 24.20 4.43
C ARG A 134 -9.19 24.14 3.14
N HIS A 135 -9.07 23.05 2.38
CA HIS A 135 -9.89 22.86 1.19
C HIS A 135 -11.38 22.94 1.51
N ARG A 136 -11.85 22.17 2.49
CA ARG A 136 -13.27 22.14 2.88
C ARG A 136 -13.81 23.51 3.29
N ARG A 137 -13.00 24.34 3.95
CA ARG A 137 -13.39 25.68 4.37
C ARG A 137 -13.43 26.68 3.21
N GLU A 138 -12.40 26.68 2.38
CA GLU A 138 -12.10 27.83 1.51
C GLU A 138 -12.10 27.52 0.02
N ASN A 139 -12.05 26.25 -0.39
CA ASN A 139 -11.82 25.85 -1.77
C ASN A 139 -12.74 24.73 -2.25
N CYS A 140 -13.62 24.21 -1.39
CA CYS A 140 -14.57 23.19 -1.77
C CYS A 140 -15.77 23.83 -2.50
N PRO A 141 -15.98 23.53 -3.79
CA PRO A 141 -17.07 24.12 -4.57
C PRO A 141 -18.44 23.80 -3.94
N MET A 142 -18.64 22.55 -3.54
CA MET A 142 -19.89 22.06 -2.94
C MET A 142 -20.22 22.70 -1.58
N ARG A 143 -19.22 23.21 -0.83
CA ARG A 143 -19.45 23.96 0.41
C ARG A 143 -19.58 25.47 0.20
N LYS A 144 -19.00 26.01 -0.87
CA LYS A 144 -19.16 27.42 -1.23
C LYS A 144 -20.55 27.73 -1.75
N GLU A 145 -21.14 26.80 -2.50
CA GLU A 145 -22.49 26.96 -3.04
C GLU A 145 -23.59 26.85 -1.97
N ALA A 146 -23.27 26.29 -0.81
CA ALA A 146 -24.19 26.16 0.33
C ALA A 146 -24.15 27.37 1.31
N ARG A 147 -23.36 28.41 1.03
CA ARG A 147 -23.14 29.56 1.91
C ARG A 147 -23.53 30.87 1.23
#